data_AF-A0A538GQL4-F1
#
_entry.id   AF-A0A538GQL4-F1
#
_cell.length_a   1.000
_cell.length_b   1.000
_cell.length_c   1.000
_cell.angle_alpha   90.00
_cell.angle_beta   90.00
_cell.angle_gamma   90.00
#
_symmetry.space_group_name_H-M   'P 1'
#
loop_
_entity.id
_entity.type
_entity.pdbx_description
1 polymer ?
#
loop_
_entity_poly.entity_id
_entity_poly.type
_entity_poly.pdbx_seq_one_letter_code
_entity_poly.pdbx_strand_id
1 'polypeptide(L)'
;MRMTSGKRGEQRSSALWGTGNRGGETRSNALWGKGGRGFVTALVAMLAISVPLAASSNGHGYKAPDTYVAPVLKKLADGNGNPKVPVIITADPTLDTSLGAVKSLLARSGLGPNKNLGLVNGFSIVLPAKKINDLTGIPGLTITPDAAVHTSGYSSSQLWPYESGVSANWSGNTAPVAGPTAPTIAVIDSGIQTGRADFGNRVLASVNLSTLPNNSAGDGRGHGTFVAGIAAGGAYGYTGATPQANLVSVDVMDDEGMARTSDVIAGCQWVLANKAKYNIKVANLSLHSATPSSFTTDPLDKAVEQLWFSGVTVVAAAGNYGFADKASGVLYAPGNDPFVITVGAIDIGGTKNRNDDQSAPWSAWGRTPDGFMKPDIAAPGRYMVGPVPASSTLVAERPTSVTAPGYIQLSGTSFAAPVISGAAAQILARNPNYTPDQIKGLLMDSAKPVDGAAVGSVGVGEIQMSKAAVLKSAPNPNLGLSRFLVNDPVTGGKMFDAVSWTDAIKASVSWDAVSWDAVSWADASWSAVSWAQVSWDAVSWDAVSWDAVSWTDSAYEDAAEGDENNGGGYALTPEQAAEIMADPETAPAPGDLPADISAAISSDTSSTDGTGTP
;
A
#
# COMPACT_ATOMS: atom_id res chain seq x y z
N MET A 1 50.86 33.19 -22.32
CA MET A 1 51.02 34.49 -21.63
C MET A 1 50.43 34.32 -20.24
N ARG A 2 51.24 34.31 -19.16
CA ARG A 2 51.48 35.44 -18.22
C ARG A 2 50.15 36.09 -17.74
N MET A 3 49.73 35.87 -16.48
CA MET A 3 50.09 36.61 -15.23
C MET A 3 49.52 38.05 -15.25
N THR A 4 48.98 38.69 -14.20
CA THR A 4 49.12 38.66 -12.72
C THR A 4 47.80 39.12 -12.04
N SER A 5 47.51 39.02 -10.73
CA SER A 5 47.90 38.14 -9.59
C SER A 5 47.20 38.65 -8.30
N GLY A 6 46.86 37.82 -7.30
CA GLY A 6 46.34 38.32 -6.01
C GLY A 6 46.32 37.29 -4.87
N LYS A 7 47.02 37.58 -3.76
CA LYS A 7 46.98 36.79 -2.51
C LYS A 7 46.21 37.54 -1.40
N ARG A 8 45.19 36.88 -0.85
CA ARG A 8 44.61 37.03 0.50
C ARG A 8 43.73 35.78 0.67
N GLY A 9 43.92 34.87 1.62
CA GLY A 9 44.71 34.93 2.86
C GLY A 9 43.90 34.32 3.99
N GLU A 10 43.39 33.10 3.76
CA GLU A 10 42.60 32.19 4.64
C GLU A 10 41.75 32.77 5.80
N GLN A 11 40.46 32.44 5.79
CA GLN A 11 39.78 32.02 7.02
C GLN A 11 39.10 30.66 6.79
N ARG A 12 39.18 29.79 7.81
CA ARG A 12 38.70 28.41 7.78
C ARG A 12 37.33 28.31 8.46
N SER A 13 36.59 27.27 8.09
CA SER A 13 35.26 26.96 8.61
C SER A 13 35.27 26.40 10.04
N SER A 14 34.18 26.65 10.78
CA SER A 14 33.68 25.76 11.83
C SER A 14 32.18 26.00 12.05
N ALA A 15 31.40 24.94 12.24
CA ALA A 15 29.94 24.95 12.14
C ALA A 15 29.20 25.34 13.45
N LEU A 16 29.82 26.12 14.35
CA LEU A 16 29.24 26.42 15.66
C LEU A 16 29.00 27.91 15.97
N TRP A 17 29.53 28.84 15.17
CA TRP A 17 29.29 30.28 15.35
C TRP A 17 29.17 30.99 14.00
N GLY A 18 28.06 31.71 13.79
CA GLY A 18 27.77 32.40 12.53
C GLY A 18 28.65 33.64 12.30
N THR A 19 28.92 33.94 11.04
CA THR A 19 29.62 35.16 10.62
C THR A 19 28.72 36.38 10.76
N GLY A 20 29.15 37.41 11.49
CA GLY A 20 28.45 38.70 11.58
C GLY A 20 29.37 39.87 11.25
N ASN A 21 28.81 40.93 10.68
CA ASN A 21 29.47 42.22 10.59
C ASN A 21 28.51 43.36 10.98
N ARG A 22 29.06 44.43 11.55
CA ARG A 22 28.41 45.50 12.33
C ARG A 22 27.16 46.15 11.69
N GLY A 23 26.15 46.43 12.52
CA GLY A 23 25.19 47.51 12.23
C GLY A 23 23.90 47.56 13.07
N GLY A 24 23.98 47.97 14.34
CA GLY A 24 22.79 48.35 15.14
C GLY A 24 22.41 47.37 16.26
N GLU A 25 22.58 47.78 17.51
CA GLU A 25 22.17 46.99 18.69
C GLU A 25 20.73 47.31 19.12
N THR A 26 19.90 46.28 19.27
CA THR A 26 18.99 46.17 20.41
C THR A 26 19.17 44.78 21.01
N ARG A 27 19.51 44.72 22.30
CA ARG A 27 19.72 43.47 23.03
C ARG A 27 18.48 43.15 23.87
N SER A 28 17.96 41.94 23.72
CA SER A 28 17.04 41.33 24.69
C SER A 28 17.46 39.87 24.89
N ASN A 29 17.85 39.53 26.12
CA ASN A 29 18.16 38.15 26.48
C ASN A 29 16.89 37.33 26.75
N ALA A 30 17.09 36.02 26.75
CA ALA A 30 16.08 34.96 26.84
C ALA A 30 14.97 35.13 27.90
N LEU A 31 13.87 34.41 27.65
CA LEU A 31 12.61 34.29 28.42
C LEU A 31 11.57 35.41 28.22
N TRP A 32 10.78 35.22 27.13
CA TRP A 32 9.34 35.55 26.97
C TRP A 32 8.85 36.98 26.68
N GLY A 33 8.03 37.08 25.61
CA GLY A 33 7.12 38.19 25.28
C GLY A 33 7.69 39.19 24.24
N LYS A 34 6.97 39.63 23.20
CA LYS A 34 5.56 39.46 22.74
C LYS A 34 5.61 39.46 21.19
N GLY A 35 4.71 38.86 20.39
CA GLY A 35 3.54 38.03 20.65
C GLY A 35 2.63 38.05 19.40
N GLY A 36 2.06 36.91 18.98
CA GLY A 36 1.03 36.83 17.93
C GLY A 36 1.28 35.83 16.80
N ARG A 37 0.46 34.76 16.77
CA ARG A 37 0.32 33.69 15.75
C ARG A 37 1.42 32.60 15.74
N GLY A 38 0.98 31.37 15.95
CA GLY A 38 1.81 30.15 15.99
C GLY A 38 1.34 29.17 17.07
N PHE A 39 0.22 28.48 16.84
CA PHE A 39 -0.22 27.37 17.69
C PHE A 39 0.32 26.05 17.13
N VAL A 40 0.50 25.03 17.99
CA VAL A 40 1.01 23.68 17.66
C VAL A 40 2.52 23.57 17.41
N THR A 41 3.35 23.66 18.46
CA THR A 41 4.63 22.92 18.55
C THR A 41 5.13 22.71 20.00
N ALA A 42 4.38 21.96 20.83
CA ALA A 42 4.86 21.47 22.13
C ALA A 42 3.93 20.40 22.75
N LEU A 43 3.87 19.18 22.19
CA LEU A 43 3.02 18.12 22.77
C LEU A 43 3.46 16.67 22.47
N VAL A 44 4.77 16.37 22.49
CA VAL A 44 5.30 14.98 22.46
C VAL A 44 6.53 14.79 23.39
N ALA A 45 6.54 15.46 24.55
CA ALA A 45 7.64 15.33 25.53
C ALA A 45 7.16 15.30 27.00
N MET A 46 5.92 14.85 27.24
CA MET A 46 5.41 14.53 28.58
C MET A 46 4.51 13.30 28.54
N LEU A 47 5.12 12.12 28.51
CA LEU A 47 4.47 10.89 28.94
C LEU A 47 5.45 10.09 29.81
N ALA A 48 5.12 10.00 31.09
CA ALA A 48 5.72 9.13 32.11
C ALA A 48 7.21 9.35 32.54
N ILE A 49 7.53 10.53 33.09
CA ILE A 49 8.35 10.58 34.31
C ILE A 49 7.58 11.35 35.40
N SER A 50 6.65 10.64 36.05
CA SER A 50 5.98 11.12 37.27
C SER A 50 6.69 10.53 38.49
N VAL A 51 7.82 11.13 38.89
CA VAL A 51 8.46 10.82 40.17
C VAL A 51 7.74 11.63 41.26
N PRO A 52 7.12 11.00 42.27
CA PRO A 52 6.62 11.72 43.43
C PRO A 52 7.81 12.15 44.31
N LEU A 53 8.30 13.37 44.08
CA LEU A 53 9.30 14.04 44.93
C LEU A 53 8.66 14.47 46.27
N ALA A 54 8.43 13.48 47.15
CA ALA A 54 8.01 13.71 48.52
C ALA A 54 9.23 14.00 49.40
N ALA A 55 9.63 15.27 49.45
CA ALA A 55 10.58 15.73 50.46
C ALA A 55 9.89 15.81 51.84
N SER A 56 10.07 14.79 52.69
CA SER A 56 9.80 14.92 54.12
C SER A 56 11.03 14.51 54.93
N SER A 57 11.56 15.47 55.70
CA SER A 57 12.67 15.24 56.60
C SER A 57 12.17 14.60 57.90
N ASN A 58 12.34 13.30 58.05
CA ASN A 58 12.40 12.64 59.35
C ASN A 58 13.26 11.38 59.25
N GLY A 59 14.16 11.18 60.23
CA GLY A 59 15.21 10.17 60.17
C GLY A 59 14.69 8.75 60.28
N HIS A 60 14.33 8.15 59.15
CA HIS A 60 14.18 6.71 58.97
C HIS A 60 15.16 6.28 57.86
N GLY A 61 15.80 5.12 58.02
CA GLY A 61 16.86 4.68 57.10
C GLY A 61 16.37 4.67 55.66
N TYR A 62 17.15 5.29 54.75
CA TYR A 62 16.80 5.40 53.34
C TYR A 62 16.76 4.00 52.72
N LYS A 63 15.54 3.44 52.61
CA LYS A 63 15.34 2.14 51.97
C LYS A 63 15.54 2.37 50.48
N ALA A 64 16.62 1.81 49.94
CA ALA A 64 16.94 1.93 48.53
C ALA A 64 15.72 1.52 47.67
N PRO A 65 15.33 2.30 46.64
CA PRO A 65 14.24 1.94 45.77
C PRO A 65 14.48 0.57 45.12
N ASP A 66 13.42 -0.24 45.05
CA ASP A 66 13.43 -1.52 44.36
C ASP A 66 13.75 -1.34 42.86
N THR A 67 14.22 -2.39 42.17
CA THR A 67 14.49 -2.30 40.72
C THR A 67 13.25 -1.85 39.95
N TYR A 68 13.40 -0.81 39.12
CA TYR A 68 12.42 -0.49 38.09
C TYR A 68 12.64 -1.39 36.86
N VAL A 69 11.58 -2.08 36.42
CA VAL A 69 11.52 -2.80 35.15
C VAL A 69 10.41 -2.20 34.30
N ALA A 70 10.72 -1.84 33.06
CA ALA A 70 9.70 -1.35 32.12
C ALA A 70 8.55 -2.36 31.95
N PRO A 71 7.27 -1.95 31.92
CA PRO A 71 6.12 -2.88 31.93
C PRO A 71 6.14 -3.95 30.83
N VAL A 72 6.60 -3.61 29.63
CA VAL A 72 6.76 -4.55 28.51
C VAL A 72 7.76 -5.67 28.84
N LEU A 73 8.91 -5.32 29.44
CA LEU A 73 9.92 -6.28 29.87
C LEU A 73 9.43 -7.14 31.03
N LYS A 74 8.65 -6.57 31.95
CA LYS A 74 8.08 -7.32 33.08
C LYS A 74 7.06 -8.35 32.60
N LYS A 75 6.18 -7.99 31.64
CA LYS A 75 5.24 -8.90 30.99
C LYS A 75 5.96 -10.05 30.26
N LEU A 76 7.09 -9.78 29.60
CA LEU A 76 7.92 -10.80 28.95
C LEU A 76 8.63 -11.71 29.96
N ALA A 77 9.13 -11.16 31.07
CA ALA A 77 9.82 -11.91 32.13
C ALA A 77 8.90 -12.86 32.91
N ASP A 78 7.62 -12.48 33.06
CA ASP A 78 6.60 -13.25 33.77
C ASP A 78 5.76 -14.16 32.85
N GLY A 79 6.02 -14.10 31.53
CA GLY A 79 5.36 -14.92 30.53
C GLY A 79 5.90 -16.37 30.43
N ASN A 80 5.20 -17.19 29.64
CA ASN A 80 5.62 -18.58 29.42
C ASN A 80 6.91 -18.68 28.58
N GLY A 81 7.08 -17.81 27.58
CA GLY A 81 8.26 -17.74 26.72
C GLY A 81 9.52 -17.22 27.42
N ASN A 82 10.67 -17.31 26.76
CA ASN A 82 11.96 -16.78 27.29
C ASN A 82 12.83 -16.16 26.16
N PRO A 83 12.32 -15.17 25.40
CA PRO A 83 13.04 -14.54 24.29
C PRO A 83 14.26 -13.76 24.80
N LYS A 84 15.25 -13.51 23.93
CA LYS A 84 16.49 -12.79 24.28
C LYS A 84 16.37 -11.28 23.99
N VAL A 85 15.97 -10.54 25.01
CA VAL A 85 15.60 -9.13 24.91
C VAL A 85 16.83 -8.19 25.06
N PRO A 86 17.01 -7.16 24.21
CA PRO A 86 18.04 -6.15 24.37
C PRO A 86 17.54 -5.10 25.37
N VAL A 87 18.31 -4.88 26.42
CA VAL A 87 17.97 -3.98 27.52
C VAL A 87 19.11 -3.03 27.83
N ILE A 88 18.75 -1.82 28.24
CA ILE A 88 19.63 -0.89 28.93
C ILE A 88 19.43 -1.12 30.42
N ILE A 89 20.52 -1.45 31.12
CA ILE A 89 20.57 -1.50 32.58
C ILE A 89 21.37 -0.28 33.04
N THR A 90 20.70 0.62 33.77
CA THR A 90 21.33 1.71 34.52
C THR A 90 21.27 1.43 36.02
N ALA A 91 22.21 1.99 36.77
CA ALA A 91 22.18 2.02 38.22
C ALA A 91 22.06 3.47 38.71
N ASP A 92 21.28 3.69 39.75
CA ASP A 92 21.23 4.96 40.46
C ASP A 92 22.63 5.27 41.04
N PRO A 93 23.29 6.38 40.64
CA PRO A 93 24.63 6.73 41.12
C PRO A 93 24.66 7.16 42.60
N THR A 94 23.51 7.31 43.26
CA THR A 94 23.41 7.64 44.69
C THR A 94 23.37 6.41 45.61
N LEU A 95 23.33 5.21 45.04
CA LEU A 95 23.29 3.93 45.76
C LEU A 95 24.59 3.13 45.54
N ASP A 96 24.95 2.26 46.49
CA ASP A 96 26.14 1.38 46.40
C ASP A 96 25.93 0.18 45.43
N THR A 97 25.09 0.37 44.41
CA THR A 97 24.72 -0.65 43.44
C THR A 97 25.77 -0.71 42.34
N SER A 98 26.82 -1.49 42.58
CA SER A 98 27.90 -1.68 41.61
C SER A 98 27.42 -2.39 40.35
N LEU A 99 27.40 -1.68 39.22
CA LEU A 99 27.25 -2.27 37.88
C LEU A 99 28.32 -3.34 37.61
N GLY A 100 29.47 -3.30 38.29
CA GLY A 100 30.49 -4.35 38.24
C GLY A 100 30.00 -5.67 38.83
N ALA A 101 29.25 -5.62 39.94
CA ALA A 101 28.59 -6.78 40.53
C ALA A 101 27.47 -7.33 39.63
N VAL A 102 26.65 -6.44 39.04
CA VAL A 102 25.61 -6.83 38.06
C VAL A 102 26.21 -7.50 36.83
N LYS A 103 27.28 -6.91 36.24
CA LYS A 103 28.02 -7.52 35.13
C LYS A 103 28.63 -8.86 35.51
N SER A 104 29.14 -9.00 36.73
CA SER A 104 29.69 -10.27 37.24
C SER A 104 28.61 -11.34 37.47
N LEU A 105 27.41 -10.96 37.92
CA LEU A 105 26.25 -11.86 38.03
C LEU A 105 25.80 -12.39 36.66
N LEU A 106 25.71 -11.49 35.68
CA LEU A 106 25.32 -11.84 34.30
C LEU A 106 26.41 -12.67 33.60
N ALA A 107 27.69 -12.36 33.83
CA ALA A 107 28.82 -13.13 33.30
C ALA A 107 28.85 -14.59 33.81
N ARG A 108 28.39 -14.87 35.04
CA ARG A 108 28.21 -16.26 35.54
C ARG A 108 27.17 -17.05 34.72
N SER A 109 26.28 -16.37 34.01
CA SER A 109 25.31 -16.96 33.08
C SER A 109 25.79 -16.90 31.61
N GLY A 110 27.06 -16.56 31.36
CA GLY A 110 27.63 -16.41 30.01
C GLY A 110 27.22 -15.11 29.29
N LEU A 111 26.62 -14.14 29.98
CA LEU A 111 26.09 -12.92 29.39
C LEU A 111 27.04 -11.74 29.65
N GLY A 112 27.42 -11.02 28.59
CA GLY A 112 28.31 -9.84 28.64
C GLY A 112 27.64 -8.59 28.06
N PRO A 113 28.05 -7.38 28.48
CA PRO A 113 27.50 -6.13 27.96
C PRO A 113 27.86 -5.91 26.48
N ASN A 114 26.87 -5.52 25.68
CA ASN A 114 27.05 -5.16 24.27
C ASN A 114 27.72 -3.79 24.12
N LYS A 115 27.30 -2.80 24.93
CA LYS A 115 27.84 -1.43 24.93
C LYS A 115 27.90 -0.88 26.35
N ASN A 116 28.97 -0.17 26.72
CA ASN A 116 29.00 0.61 27.95
C ASN A 116 28.38 1.99 27.70
N LEU A 117 27.40 2.37 28.52
CA LEU A 117 26.62 3.60 28.40
C LEU A 117 26.97 4.54 29.57
N GLY A 118 28.23 4.95 29.63
CA GLY A 118 28.79 5.69 30.78
C GLY A 118 28.09 7.02 31.08
N LEU A 119 27.50 7.67 30.08
CA LEU A 119 26.75 8.93 30.23
C LEU A 119 25.50 8.79 31.12
N VAL A 120 24.90 7.59 31.18
CA VAL A 120 23.68 7.31 31.96
C VAL A 120 23.94 6.33 33.11
N ASN A 121 25.21 6.15 33.51
CA ASN A 121 25.65 5.13 34.47
C ASN A 121 25.02 3.75 34.17
N GLY A 122 25.29 3.22 32.98
CA GLY A 122 24.71 1.95 32.57
C GLY A 122 25.47 1.20 31.48
N PHE A 123 24.84 0.17 30.96
CA PHE A 123 25.29 -0.61 29.81
C PHE A 123 24.08 -1.21 29.09
N SER A 124 24.20 -1.44 27.78
CA SER A 124 23.24 -2.30 27.09
C SER A 124 23.73 -3.73 27.01
N ILE A 125 22.80 -4.68 27.07
CA ILE A 125 23.04 -6.12 27.06
C ILE A 125 21.83 -6.83 26.45
N VAL A 126 22.06 -7.96 25.79
CA VAL A 126 21.02 -8.90 25.41
C VAL A 126 20.95 -10.00 26.46
N LEU A 127 19.78 -10.24 27.05
CA LEU A 127 19.57 -11.30 28.04
C LEU A 127 18.20 -11.98 27.90
N PRO A 128 18.05 -13.26 28.28
CA PRO A 128 16.75 -13.94 28.24
C PRO A 128 15.74 -13.25 29.16
N ALA A 129 14.49 -13.08 28.74
CA ALA A 129 13.48 -12.32 29.48
C ALA A 129 13.32 -12.79 30.95
N LYS A 130 13.36 -14.11 31.22
CA LYS A 130 13.27 -14.64 32.59
C LYS A 130 14.46 -14.24 33.47
N LYS A 131 15.62 -13.90 32.89
CA LYS A 131 16.78 -13.36 33.62
C LYS A 131 16.61 -11.92 34.12
N ILE A 132 15.57 -11.21 33.67
CA ILE A 132 15.20 -9.91 34.27
C ILE A 132 14.74 -10.11 35.72
N ASN A 133 14.04 -11.21 36.02
CA ASN A 133 13.59 -11.49 37.38
C ASN A 133 14.77 -11.71 38.35
N ASP A 134 15.89 -12.30 37.91
CA ASP A 134 17.14 -12.40 38.70
C ASP A 134 17.71 -11.03 39.10
N LEU A 135 17.42 -9.97 38.33
CA LEU A 135 17.89 -8.60 38.58
C LEU A 135 16.97 -7.80 39.48
N THR A 136 15.68 -8.15 39.57
CA THR A 136 14.68 -7.41 40.37
C THR A 136 15.03 -7.29 41.86
N GLY A 137 15.78 -8.27 42.39
CA GLY A 137 16.25 -8.28 43.78
C GLY A 137 17.47 -7.39 44.06
N ILE A 138 17.97 -6.62 43.09
CA ILE A 138 19.10 -5.70 43.25
C ILE A 138 18.57 -4.26 43.36
N PRO A 139 18.61 -3.60 44.54
CA PRO A 139 18.07 -2.25 44.66
C PRO A 139 18.77 -1.25 43.74
N GLY A 140 18.07 -0.22 43.29
CA GLY A 140 18.67 0.87 42.52
C GLY A 140 18.94 0.62 41.04
N LEU A 141 18.47 -0.48 40.46
CA LEU A 141 18.53 -0.68 39.00
C LEU A 141 17.31 -0.10 38.28
N THR A 142 17.55 0.38 37.06
CA THR A 142 16.50 0.73 36.09
C THR A 142 16.77 -0.07 34.81
N ILE A 143 15.79 -0.87 34.41
CA ILE A 143 15.87 -1.79 33.27
C ILE A 143 14.83 -1.39 32.24
N THR A 144 15.29 -0.88 31.10
CA THR A 144 14.45 -0.44 29.96
C THR A 144 14.85 -1.18 28.69
N PRO A 145 13.98 -1.27 27.66
CA PRO A 145 14.39 -1.79 26.35
C PRO A 145 15.53 -0.95 25.74
N ASP A 146 16.48 -1.58 25.06
CA ASP A 146 17.42 -0.91 24.15
C ASP A 146 16.71 -0.79 22.78
N ALA A 147 15.71 0.09 22.71
CA ALA A 147 14.82 0.22 21.56
C ALA A 147 15.53 0.88 20.36
N ALA A 148 15.18 0.42 19.15
CA ALA A 148 15.66 1.03 17.92
C ALA A 148 15.21 2.50 17.83
N VAL A 149 16.14 3.41 17.50
CA VAL A 149 15.82 4.81 17.21
C VAL A 149 15.62 4.93 15.70
N HIS A 150 14.37 5.13 15.30
CA HIS A 150 14.00 5.22 13.89
C HIS A 150 14.18 6.66 13.36
N THR A 151 14.76 6.79 12.16
CA THR A 151 14.43 7.92 11.27
C THR A 151 12.99 7.76 10.79
N SER A 152 12.30 8.85 10.45
CA SER A 152 10.91 8.80 9.97
C SER A 152 10.77 7.98 8.68
N GLY A 153 10.48 6.69 8.82
CA GLY A 153 10.25 5.72 7.74
C GLY A 153 8.77 5.60 7.40
N TYR A 154 8.49 4.85 6.34
CA TYR A 154 7.13 4.53 5.91
C TYR A 154 6.64 3.32 6.69
N SER A 155 5.46 3.38 7.29
CA SER A 155 4.93 2.25 8.05
C SER A 155 3.43 2.08 7.89
N SER A 156 2.95 0.86 8.05
CA SER A 156 1.52 0.55 8.18
C SER A 156 1.25 -0.30 9.41
N SER A 157 0.19 0.01 10.14
CA SER A 157 -0.35 -0.87 11.19
C SER A 157 -1.23 -1.98 10.63
N GLN A 158 -1.50 -1.98 9.32
CA GLN A 158 -2.25 -3.03 8.63
C GLN A 158 -1.31 -4.10 8.08
N LEU A 159 -1.77 -5.34 8.00
CA LEU A 159 -0.97 -6.49 7.56
C LEU A 159 -0.75 -6.56 6.03
N TRP A 160 -1.72 -6.07 5.24
CA TRP A 160 -1.74 -6.21 3.79
C TRP A 160 -0.49 -5.71 3.03
N PRO A 161 0.25 -4.65 3.42
CA PRO A 161 1.41 -4.21 2.66
C PRO A 161 2.61 -5.17 2.76
N TYR A 162 2.65 -5.94 3.85
CA TYR A 162 3.72 -6.89 4.15
C TYR A 162 3.44 -8.25 3.52
N GLU A 163 2.19 -8.73 3.60
CA GLU A 163 1.73 -9.94 2.90
C GLU A 163 1.97 -9.81 1.38
N SER A 164 1.42 -8.75 0.77
CA SER A 164 1.53 -8.51 -0.68
C SER A 164 2.95 -8.19 -1.16
N GLY A 165 3.88 -7.93 -0.23
CA GLY A 165 5.28 -7.61 -0.48
C GLY A 165 5.55 -6.19 -1.01
N VAL A 166 4.55 -5.30 -1.06
CA VAL A 166 4.76 -3.91 -1.53
C VAL A 166 5.64 -3.11 -0.56
N SER A 167 5.59 -3.42 0.75
CA SER A 167 6.39 -2.76 1.78
C SER A 167 7.89 -3.01 1.65
N ALA A 168 8.31 -4.14 1.06
CA ALA A 168 9.71 -4.46 0.78
C ALA A 168 10.40 -3.43 -0.14
N ASN A 169 9.61 -2.56 -0.78
CA ASN A 169 10.07 -1.55 -1.73
C ASN A 169 9.72 -0.11 -1.28
N TRP A 170 9.36 0.10 0.00
CA TRP A 170 9.16 1.44 0.56
C TRP A 170 10.48 2.21 0.80
N SER A 171 11.56 1.51 1.12
CA SER A 171 12.89 2.12 1.30
C SER A 171 14.03 1.22 0.79
N GLY A 172 15.27 1.70 0.91
CA GLY A 172 16.47 1.02 0.38
C GLY A 172 16.73 1.28 -1.11
N ASN A 173 17.79 0.64 -1.65
CA ASN A 173 18.29 0.88 -3.01
C ASN A 173 17.31 0.46 -4.13
N THR A 174 16.27 -0.27 -3.79
CA THR A 174 15.28 -0.86 -4.70
C THR A 174 13.95 -0.10 -4.66
N ALA A 175 13.77 0.84 -3.73
CA ALA A 175 12.59 1.68 -3.62
C ALA A 175 12.53 2.74 -4.74
N PRO A 176 11.32 3.15 -5.18
CA PRO A 176 11.14 4.31 -6.05
C PRO A 176 11.75 5.58 -5.44
N VAL A 177 12.50 6.34 -6.25
CA VAL A 177 13.05 7.65 -5.82
C VAL A 177 11.92 8.68 -5.81
N ALA A 178 11.56 9.16 -4.62
CA ALA A 178 10.55 10.21 -4.44
C ALA A 178 10.96 11.51 -5.16
N GLY A 179 10.00 12.13 -5.85
CA GLY A 179 10.21 13.42 -6.53
C GLY A 179 9.50 13.52 -7.89
N PRO A 180 9.85 14.53 -8.70
CA PRO A 180 9.17 14.80 -9.99
C PRO A 180 9.29 13.68 -11.04
N THR A 181 10.25 12.76 -10.87
CA THR A 181 10.49 11.62 -11.76
C THR A 181 9.78 10.34 -11.32
N ALA A 182 9.19 10.31 -10.11
CA ALA A 182 8.40 9.17 -9.67
C ALA A 182 7.18 9.01 -10.61
N PRO A 183 6.78 7.77 -10.97
CA PRO A 183 5.57 7.53 -11.73
C PRO A 183 4.36 8.13 -11.02
N THR A 184 3.50 8.79 -11.79
CA THR A 184 2.25 9.37 -11.28
C THR A 184 1.10 8.40 -11.54
N ILE A 185 0.30 8.17 -10.50
CA ILE A 185 -0.94 7.40 -10.55
C ILE A 185 -2.09 8.40 -10.71
N ALA A 186 -2.87 8.26 -11.77
CA ALA A 186 -4.16 8.95 -11.90
C ALA A 186 -5.23 8.13 -11.18
N VAL A 187 -6.00 8.78 -10.30
CA VAL A 187 -7.17 8.21 -9.63
C VAL A 187 -8.39 8.84 -10.30
N ILE A 188 -9.13 8.04 -11.08
CA ILE A 188 -10.35 8.44 -11.78
C ILE A 188 -11.52 7.93 -10.93
N ASP A 189 -12.07 8.81 -10.09
CA ASP A 189 -12.90 8.46 -8.93
C ASP A 189 -13.71 9.69 -8.44
N SER A 190 -14.06 9.78 -7.15
CA SER A 190 -14.71 10.94 -6.47
C SER A 190 -13.77 12.10 -6.14
N GLY A 191 -12.54 12.05 -6.65
CA GLY A 191 -11.51 13.04 -6.36
C GLY A 191 -10.61 12.64 -5.18
N ILE A 192 -9.90 13.62 -4.62
CA ILE A 192 -8.95 13.41 -3.52
C ILE A 192 -8.96 14.66 -2.63
N GLN A 193 -9.17 14.48 -1.32
CA GLN A 193 -8.92 15.53 -0.34
C GLN A 193 -7.42 15.85 -0.28
N THR A 194 -7.03 16.94 -0.96
CA THR A 194 -5.67 17.45 -0.98
C THR A 194 -5.21 17.98 0.39
N GLY A 195 -3.91 18.11 0.59
CA GLY A 195 -3.33 18.68 1.82
C GLY A 195 -3.32 17.76 3.05
N ARG A 196 -3.84 16.53 2.94
CA ARG A 196 -3.71 15.50 3.97
C ARG A 196 -2.26 15.08 4.20
N ALA A 197 -1.95 14.64 5.42
CA ALA A 197 -0.64 14.07 5.77
C ALA A 197 -0.30 12.83 4.90
N ASP A 198 -1.33 12.08 4.49
CA ASP A 198 -1.23 10.95 3.56
C ASP A 198 -0.49 11.30 2.27
N PHE A 199 -0.75 12.48 1.69
CA PHE A 199 -0.27 12.86 0.36
C PHE A 199 0.79 13.96 0.40
N GLY A 200 0.74 14.85 1.40
CA GLY A 200 1.54 16.07 1.44
C GLY A 200 1.35 16.88 0.15
N ASN A 201 2.46 17.16 -0.55
CA ASN A 201 2.46 17.90 -1.82
C ASN A 201 2.44 16.99 -3.07
N ARG A 202 2.15 15.69 -2.95
CA ARG A 202 2.25 14.72 -4.05
C ARG A 202 1.02 14.65 -4.96
N VAL A 203 -0.10 15.29 -4.59
CA VAL A 203 -1.22 15.51 -5.53
C VAL A 203 -0.85 16.68 -6.45
N LEU A 204 -0.41 16.37 -7.67
CA LEU A 204 0.16 17.35 -8.62
C LEU A 204 -0.92 18.19 -9.33
N ALA A 205 -2.12 17.64 -9.45
CA ALA A 205 -3.28 18.28 -10.03
C ALA A 205 -4.57 17.64 -9.52
N SER A 206 -5.61 18.44 -9.44
CA SER A 206 -6.99 18.01 -9.24
C SER A 206 -7.86 18.64 -10.33
N VAL A 207 -8.70 17.84 -10.98
CA VAL A 207 -9.71 18.28 -11.93
C VAL A 207 -11.04 17.61 -11.55
N ASN A 208 -12.12 18.37 -11.63
CA ASN A 208 -13.49 17.85 -11.55
C ASN A 208 -14.09 17.92 -12.96
N LEU A 209 -14.65 16.79 -13.39
CA LEU A 209 -15.28 16.53 -14.68
C LEU A 209 -16.68 15.92 -14.51
N SER A 210 -17.17 15.78 -13.27
CA SER A 210 -18.52 15.30 -12.99
C SER A 210 -19.55 16.32 -13.50
N THR A 211 -20.53 15.84 -14.26
CA THR A 211 -21.66 16.64 -14.76
C THR A 211 -22.92 16.50 -13.90
N LEU A 212 -22.86 15.69 -12.85
CA LEU A 212 -23.96 15.46 -11.92
C LEU A 212 -24.01 16.57 -10.85
N PRO A 213 -25.21 16.90 -10.33
CA PRO A 213 -25.34 17.82 -9.20
C PRO A 213 -24.74 17.19 -7.93
N ASN A 214 -24.62 17.97 -6.85
CA ASN A 214 -24.15 17.49 -5.55
C ASN A 214 -22.73 16.88 -5.55
N ASN A 215 -21.77 17.49 -6.24
CA ASN A 215 -20.35 17.21 -6.02
C ASN A 215 -19.73 18.32 -5.16
N SER A 216 -19.24 17.95 -3.98
CA SER A 216 -18.52 18.83 -3.05
C SER A 216 -17.02 18.84 -3.35
N ALA A 217 -16.47 20.05 -3.48
CA ALA A 217 -15.09 20.26 -3.93
C ALA A 217 -14.03 19.48 -3.13
N GLY A 218 -13.20 18.73 -3.87
CA GLY A 218 -12.06 17.97 -3.35
C GLY A 218 -12.35 16.47 -3.40
N ASP A 219 -13.19 16.01 -2.49
CA ASP A 219 -13.78 14.66 -2.45
C ASP A 219 -14.93 14.68 -1.42
N GLY A 220 -16.17 14.76 -1.89
CA GLY A 220 -17.35 14.75 -1.01
C GLY A 220 -17.91 13.37 -0.71
N ARG A 221 -17.72 12.39 -1.61
CA ARG A 221 -18.09 10.98 -1.37
C ARG A 221 -17.15 10.32 -0.35
N GLY A 222 -15.85 10.52 -0.52
CA GLY A 222 -14.75 10.03 0.29
C GLY A 222 -13.98 8.83 -0.28
N HIS A 223 -14.46 8.27 -1.40
CA HIS A 223 -13.95 7.00 -1.93
C HIS A 223 -12.59 7.18 -2.62
N GLY A 224 -12.45 8.22 -3.45
CA GLY A 224 -11.21 8.50 -4.18
C GLY A 224 -10.04 8.87 -3.28
N THR A 225 -10.29 9.55 -2.15
CA THR A 225 -9.28 9.74 -1.09
C THR A 225 -8.81 8.41 -0.52
N PHE A 226 -9.71 7.46 -0.26
CA PHE A 226 -9.37 6.13 0.25
C PHE A 226 -8.52 5.37 -0.78
N VAL A 227 -8.98 5.30 -2.04
CA VAL A 227 -8.30 4.65 -3.15
C VAL A 227 -6.89 5.22 -3.36
N ALA A 228 -6.74 6.54 -3.36
CA ALA A 228 -5.44 7.22 -3.42
C ALA A 228 -4.54 6.90 -2.22
N GLY A 229 -5.13 6.74 -1.04
CA GLY A 229 -4.44 6.30 0.18
C GLY A 229 -3.86 4.90 0.08
N ILE A 230 -4.63 3.92 -0.41
CA ILE A 230 -4.13 2.55 -0.62
C ILE A 230 -3.07 2.53 -1.74
N ALA A 231 -3.23 3.30 -2.81
CA ALA A 231 -2.26 3.33 -3.91
C ALA A 231 -0.92 3.98 -3.52
N ALA A 232 -0.97 5.14 -2.85
CA ALA A 232 0.19 5.98 -2.64
C ALA A 232 0.15 6.82 -1.34
N GLY A 233 -0.64 6.46 -0.33
CA GLY A 233 -0.59 7.08 0.99
C GLY A 233 0.79 6.90 1.64
N GLY A 234 1.30 7.95 2.27
CA GLY A 234 2.61 7.97 2.96
C GLY A 234 2.52 8.44 4.41
N ALA A 235 1.33 8.41 5.00
CA ALA A 235 1.15 8.68 6.42
C ALA A 235 1.70 7.52 7.25
N TYR A 236 2.44 7.84 8.31
CA TYR A 236 2.93 6.86 9.27
C TYR A 236 1.76 6.08 9.89
N GLY A 237 1.85 4.75 9.92
CA GLY A 237 0.77 3.85 10.31
C GLY A 237 -0.26 3.52 9.22
N TYR A 238 -0.28 4.25 8.11
CA TYR A 238 -1.25 4.10 7.01
C TYR A 238 -0.58 4.17 5.62
N THR A 239 0.66 3.70 5.52
CA THR A 239 1.39 3.72 4.24
C THR A 239 0.74 2.75 3.25
N GLY A 240 0.42 3.27 2.07
CA GLY A 240 -0.09 2.51 0.92
C GLY A 240 1.01 1.84 0.11
N ALA A 241 0.66 1.33 -1.07
CA ALA A 241 1.55 0.49 -1.86
C ALA A 241 2.80 1.25 -2.36
N THR A 242 2.68 2.48 -2.85
CA THR A 242 3.84 3.28 -3.32
C THR A 242 3.84 4.70 -2.75
N PRO A 243 4.34 4.90 -1.52
CA PRO A 243 4.27 6.20 -0.84
C PRO A 243 5.15 7.29 -1.45
N GLN A 244 6.01 6.95 -2.40
CA GLN A 244 6.86 7.88 -3.15
C GLN A 244 6.22 8.32 -4.48
N ALA A 245 5.16 7.64 -4.95
CA ALA A 245 4.48 7.96 -6.19
C ALA A 245 3.77 9.33 -6.08
N ASN A 246 3.64 10.00 -7.21
CA ASN A 246 2.80 11.19 -7.31
C ASN A 246 1.36 10.78 -7.65
N LEU A 247 0.41 11.67 -7.38
CA LEU A 247 -1.01 11.48 -7.63
C LEU A 247 -1.55 12.59 -8.54
N VAL A 248 -2.54 12.26 -9.37
CA VAL A 248 -3.47 13.25 -9.93
C VAL A 248 -4.90 12.80 -9.67
N SER A 249 -5.70 13.73 -9.18
CA SER A 249 -7.11 13.55 -8.84
C SER A 249 -7.96 13.89 -10.06
N VAL A 250 -8.71 12.92 -10.56
CA VAL A 250 -9.65 13.07 -11.67
C VAL A 250 -11.03 12.71 -11.14
N ASP A 251 -11.75 13.72 -10.69
CA ASP A 251 -13.06 13.61 -10.07
C ASP A 251 -14.15 13.53 -11.15
N VAL A 252 -14.92 12.43 -11.17
CA VAL A 252 -15.88 12.07 -12.23
C VAL A 252 -17.27 11.65 -11.72
N MET A 253 -17.49 11.68 -10.39
CA MET A 253 -18.75 11.27 -9.74
C MET A 253 -19.34 12.38 -8.85
N ASP A 254 -20.50 12.16 -8.24
CA ASP A 254 -21.09 13.04 -7.23
C ASP A 254 -20.83 12.53 -5.79
N ASP A 255 -21.33 13.26 -4.79
CA ASP A 255 -21.16 12.93 -3.37
C ASP A 255 -21.91 11.65 -2.96
N GLU A 256 -22.84 11.19 -3.79
CA GLU A 256 -23.58 9.94 -3.66
C GLU A 256 -22.87 8.74 -4.33
N GLY A 257 -21.82 8.97 -5.13
CA GLY A 257 -21.04 7.91 -5.80
C GLY A 257 -21.47 7.59 -7.24
N MET A 258 -22.29 8.45 -7.83
CA MET A 258 -22.78 8.26 -9.19
C MET A 258 -21.84 8.98 -10.16
N ALA A 259 -21.43 8.31 -11.23
CA ALA A 259 -20.77 8.92 -12.39
C ALA A 259 -21.64 8.73 -13.65
N ARG A 260 -21.42 9.56 -14.66
CA ARG A 260 -21.79 9.19 -16.04
C ARG A 260 -20.61 8.53 -16.72
N THR A 261 -20.86 7.52 -17.55
CA THR A 261 -19.83 6.89 -18.40
C THR A 261 -19.12 7.94 -19.28
N SER A 262 -19.82 8.98 -19.73
CA SER A 262 -19.24 10.14 -20.43
C SER A 262 -18.16 10.88 -19.63
N ASP A 263 -18.33 10.97 -18.31
CA ASP A 263 -17.51 11.79 -17.43
C ASP A 263 -16.24 10.99 -17.04
N VAL A 264 -16.37 9.67 -16.88
CA VAL A 264 -15.25 8.72 -16.80
C VAL A 264 -14.40 8.74 -18.09
N ILE A 265 -15.05 8.75 -19.27
CA ILE A 265 -14.36 8.86 -20.57
C ILE A 265 -13.64 10.22 -20.70
N ALA A 266 -14.28 11.32 -20.28
CA ALA A 266 -13.63 12.64 -20.21
C ALA A 266 -12.43 12.63 -19.24
N GLY A 267 -12.51 11.89 -18.14
CA GLY A 267 -11.40 11.62 -17.23
C GLY A 267 -10.23 10.91 -17.94
N CYS A 268 -10.52 9.85 -18.69
CA CYS A 268 -9.53 9.15 -19.50
C CYS A 268 -8.88 10.08 -20.55
N GLN A 269 -9.69 10.91 -21.22
CA GLN A 269 -9.20 11.91 -22.19
C GLN A 269 -8.29 12.95 -21.52
N TRP A 270 -8.64 13.44 -20.32
CA TRP A 270 -7.82 14.37 -19.55
C TRP A 270 -6.49 13.74 -19.13
N VAL A 271 -6.52 12.49 -18.66
CA VAL A 271 -5.31 11.72 -18.31
C VAL A 271 -4.41 11.58 -19.53
N LEU A 272 -4.94 11.19 -20.69
CA LEU A 272 -4.19 11.06 -21.93
C LEU A 272 -3.53 12.38 -22.35
N ALA A 273 -4.27 13.48 -22.31
CA ALA A 273 -3.77 14.82 -22.66
C ALA A 273 -2.69 15.33 -21.69
N ASN A 274 -2.74 14.93 -20.41
CA ASN A 274 -1.82 15.42 -19.37
C ASN A 274 -0.71 14.42 -18.99
N LYS A 275 -0.69 13.18 -19.53
CA LYS A 275 0.26 12.13 -19.13
C LYS A 275 1.72 12.57 -19.18
N ALA A 276 2.10 13.33 -20.22
CA ALA A 276 3.46 13.83 -20.38
C ALA A 276 3.78 14.98 -19.40
N LYS A 277 2.79 15.81 -19.07
CA LYS A 277 2.94 16.97 -18.18
C LYS A 277 3.17 16.56 -16.72
N TYR A 278 2.44 15.55 -16.26
CA TYR A 278 2.50 15.09 -14.86
C TYR A 278 3.19 13.72 -14.71
N ASN A 279 3.85 13.18 -15.73
CA ASN A 279 4.44 11.82 -15.72
C ASN A 279 3.43 10.72 -15.32
N ILE A 280 2.19 10.80 -15.82
CA ILE A 280 1.17 9.78 -15.55
C ILE A 280 1.54 8.51 -16.29
N LYS A 281 1.66 7.41 -15.53
CA LYS A 281 2.07 6.09 -16.03
C LYS A 281 1.11 4.97 -15.60
N VAL A 282 0.27 5.23 -14.61
CA VAL A 282 -0.77 4.32 -14.13
C VAL A 282 -2.09 5.09 -14.02
N ALA A 283 -3.20 4.47 -14.39
CA ALA A 283 -4.55 4.96 -14.16
C ALA A 283 -5.35 3.90 -13.40
N ASN A 284 -5.92 4.29 -12.26
CA ASN A 284 -6.74 3.45 -11.41
C ASN A 284 -8.22 3.81 -11.61
N LEU A 285 -9.04 2.82 -11.99
CA LEU A 285 -10.49 2.94 -12.07
C LEU A 285 -11.12 1.96 -11.07
N SER A 286 -11.45 2.46 -9.88
CA SER A 286 -12.12 1.72 -8.81
C SER A 286 -13.65 1.89 -8.92
N LEU A 287 -14.16 1.67 -10.13
CA LEU A 287 -15.56 1.89 -10.52
C LEU A 287 -15.89 0.98 -11.71
N HIS A 288 -17.19 0.82 -12.02
CA HIS A 288 -17.64 0.15 -13.24
C HIS A 288 -18.93 0.77 -13.80
N SER A 289 -19.22 0.53 -15.08
CA SER A 289 -20.50 0.88 -15.72
C SER A 289 -21.63 -0.03 -15.21
N ALA A 290 -22.88 0.42 -15.25
CA ALA A 290 -24.02 -0.39 -14.81
C ALA A 290 -24.66 -1.28 -15.90
N THR A 291 -24.18 -1.18 -17.15
CA THR A 291 -24.73 -1.95 -18.29
C THR A 291 -23.73 -2.99 -18.77
N PRO A 292 -24.07 -4.29 -18.83
CA PRO A 292 -23.19 -5.30 -19.40
C PRO A 292 -22.93 -5.05 -20.88
N SER A 293 -21.67 -5.09 -21.29
CA SER A 293 -21.26 -4.73 -22.65
C SER A 293 -20.06 -5.53 -23.13
N SER A 294 -19.91 -5.64 -24.46
CA SER A 294 -18.71 -6.20 -25.08
C SER A 294 -17.66 -5.10 -25.23
N PHE A 295 -16.41 -5.40 -24.86
CA PHE A 295 -15.28 -4.46 -24.98
C PHE A 295 -15.07 -3.95 -26.42
N THR A 296 -15.46 -4.77 -27.42
CA THR A 296 -15.43 -4.38 -28.84
C THR A 296 -16.39 -3.22 -29.18
N THR A 297 -17.43 -3.04 -28.38
CA THR A 297 -18.51 -2.06 -28.60
C THR A 297 -18.50 -0.92 -27.60
N ASP A 298 -18.17 -1.18 -26.34
CA ASP A 298 -18.29 -0.25 -25.23
C ASP A 298 -17.38 1.00 -25.39
N PRO A 299 -17.88 2.22 -25.12
CA PRO A 299 -17.11 3.44 -25.28
C PRO A 299 -16.10 3.70 -24.15
N LEU A 300 -16.33 3.15 -22.94
CA LEU A 300 -15.38 3.24 -21.82
C LEU A 300 -14.23 2.26 -22.01
N ASP A 301 -14.50 1.03 -22.46
CA ASP A 301 -13.44 0.06 -22.80
C ASP A 301 -12.50 0.64 -23.87
N LYS A 302 -13.05 1.23 -24.93
CA LYS A 302 -12.27 1.97 -25.94
C LYS A 302 -11.46 3.14 -25.36
N ALA A 303 -11.98 3.83 -24.34
CA ALA A 303 -11.27 4.93 -23.71
C ALA A 303 -10.09 4.45 -22.84
N VAL A 304 -10.22 3.31 -22.14
CA VAL A 304 -9.11 2.71 -21.38
C VAL A 304 -8.10 2.01 -22.30
N GLU A 305 -8.54 1.42 -23.42
CA GLU A 305 -7.64 0.97 -24.51
C GLU A 305 -6.76 2.12 -25.01
N GLN A 306 -7.32 3.33 -25.24
CA GLN A 306 -6.54 4.49 -25.67
C GLN A 306 -5.49 4.92 -24.65
N LEU A 307 -5.71 4.70 -23.34
CA LEU A 307 -4.71 4.87 -22.29
C LEU A 307 -3.65 3.75 -22.33
N TRP A 308 -4.09 2.50 -22.46
CA TRP A 308 -3.26 1.31 -22.51
C TRP A 308 -2.23 1.38 -23.65
N PHE A 309 -2.68 1.53 -24.89
CA PHE A 309 -1.79 1.62 -26.05
C PHE A 309 -0.96 2.92 -26.07
N SER A 310 -1.36 3.90 -25.26
CA SER A 310 -0.61 5.13 -24.98
C SER A 310 0.53 4.98 -23.97
N GLY A 311 0.72 3.80 -23.39
CA GLY A 311 1.74 3.55 -22.37
C GLY A 311 1.35 4.01 -20.96
N VAL A 312 0.06 4.13 -20.67
CA VAL A 312 -0.49 4.29 -19.31
C VAL A 312 -1.07 2.94 -18.89
N THR A 313 -0.55 2.34 -17.82
CA THR A 313 -1.06 1.07 -17.31
C THR A 313 -2.41 1.30 -16.66
N VAL A 314 -3.46 0.68 -17.20
CA VAL A 314 -4.81 0.78 -16.63
C VAL A 314 -5.05 -0.38 -15.68
N VAL A 315 -5.53 -0.07 -14.49
CA VAL A 315 -5.91 -1.02 -13.45
C VAL A 315 -7.37 -0.77 -13.07
N ALA A 316 -8.18 -1.83 -13.18
CA ALA A 316 -9.63 -1.79 -12.99
C ALA A 316 -10.05 -2.73 -11.84
N ALA A 317 -11.03 -2.33 -11.06
CA ALA A 317 -11.73 -3.22 -10.15
C ALA A 317 -12.57 -4.26 -10.94
N ALA A 318 -12.69 -5.49 -10.45
CA ALA A 318 -13.60 -6.48 -11.06
C ALA A 318 -15.09 -6.20 -10.74
N GLY A 319 -15.36 -5.53 -9.62
CA GLY A 319 -16.69 -5.33 -9.04
C GLY A 319 -16.98 -6.27 -7.87
N ASN A 320 -18.04 -5.97 -7.10
CA ASN A 320 -18.41 -6.65 -5.85
C ASN A 320 -19.80 -7.31 -5.91
N TYR A 321 -20.36 -7.46 -7.11
CA TYR A 321 -21.59 -8.22 -7.41
C TYR A 321 -21.34 -9.74 -7.55
N GLY A 322 -20.21 -10.23 -7.04
CA GLY A 322 -19.78 -11.62 -7.10
C GLY A 322 -20.47 -12.54 -6.08
N PHE A 323 -20.12 -13.82 -6.16
CA PHE A 323 -20.60 -14.85 -5.22
C PHE A 323 -19.45 -15.80 -4.85
N ALA A 324 -19.47 -16.28 -3.61
CA ALA A 324 -18.43 -17.15 -3.05
C ALA A 324 -18.35 -18.53 -3.72
N ASP A 325 -19.49 -19.05 -4.22
CA ASP A 325 -19.64 -20.43 -4.68
C ASP A 325 -19.90 -20.58 -6.19
N LYS A 326 -20.05 -19.47 -6.93
CA LYS A 326 -20.35 -19.47 -8.36
C LYS A 326 -19.79 -18.24 -9.07
N ALA A 327 -19.42 -18.41 -10.33
CA ALA A 327 -18.99 -17.31 -11.19
C ALA A 327 -20.16 -16.34 -11.46
N SER A 328 -19.95 -15.05 -11.19
CA SER A 328 -20.83 -13.95 -11.62
C SER A 328 -20.59 -13.54 -13.07
N GLY A 329 -19.40 -13.84 -13.60
CA GLY A 329 -18.80 -13.12 -14.71
C GLY A 329 -18.18 -11.80 -14.23
N VAL A 330 -17.38 -11.19 -15.11
CA VAL A 330 -16.96 -9.78 -15.00
C VAL A 330 -17.55 -9.07 -16.20
N LEU A 331 -18.68 -8.39 -15.98
CA LEU A 331 -19.63 -8.09 -17.05
C LEU A 331 -19.56 -6.65 -17.57
N TYR A 332 -18.90 -5.76 -16.83
CA TYR A 332 -18.98 -4.32 -16.99
C TYR A 332 -17.63 -3.69 -17.31
N ALA A 333 -17.65 -2.62 -18.09
CA ALA A 333 -16.51 -1.76 -18.35
C ALA A 333 -16.07 -1.02 -17.07
N PRO A 334 -14.75 -0.82 -16.82
CA PRO A 334 -13.62 -1.28 -17.63
C PRO A 334 -13.09 -2.68 -17.25
N GLY A 335 -13.72 -3.40 -16.32
CA GLY A 335 -13.21 -4.66 -15.77
C GLY A 335 -13.31 -5.87 -16.71
N ASN A 336 -14.23 -5.83 -17.67
CA ASN A 336 -14.42 -6.79 -18.76
C ASN A 336 -13.32 -6.71 -19.85
N ASP A 337 -12.64 -5.57 -20.02
CA ASP A 337 -11.68 -5.36 -21.10
C ASP A 337 -10.46 -6.31 -20.97
N PRO A 338 -10.07 -7.03 -22.04
CA PRO A 338 -9.00 -8.02 -21.95
C PRO A 338 -7.59 -7.42 -21.85
N PHE A 339 -7.37 -6.19 -22.31
CA PHE A 339 -6.06 -5.54 -22.27
C PHE A 339 -5.71 -5.09 -20.85
N VAL A 340 -6.63 -4.38 -20.17
CA VAL A 340 -6.39 -3.80 -18.84
C VAL A 340 -6.11 -4.85 -17.77
N ILE A 341 -5.55 -4.42 -16.63
CA ILE A 341 -5.36 -5.28 -15.45
C ILE A 341 -6.64 -5.23 -14.60
N THR A 342 -7.46 -6.27 -14.66
CA THR A 342 -8.65 -6.41 -13.81
C THR A 342 -8.29 -7.11 -12.52
N VAL A 343 -8.68 -6.52 -11.39
CA VAL A 343 -8.24 -6.93 -10.05
C VAL A 343 -9.42 -7.44 -9.21
N GLY A 344 -9.33 -8.70 -8.80
CA GLY A 344 -10.20 -9.29 -7.77
C GLY A 344 -9.70 -8.99 -6.35
N ALA A 345 -10.54 -9.23 -5.36
CA ALA A 345 -10.17 -9.06 -3.96
C ALA A 345 -9.95 -10.42 -3.27
N ILE A 346 -8.89 -10.52 -2.47
CA ILE A 346 -8.72 -11.59 -1.49
C ILE A 346 -9.05 -11.10 -0.07
N ASP A 347 -9.41 -12.08 0.76
CA ASP A 347 -9.29 -12.05 2.21
C ASP A 347 -7.97 -12.72 2.60
N ILE A 348 -7.12 -12.02 3.36
CA ILE A 348 -5.81 -12.48 3.84
C ILE A 348 -5.89 -13.24 5.18
N GLY A 349 -7.10 -13.65 5.61
CA GLY A 349 -7.35 -14.42 6.84
C GLY A 349 -7.03 -13.70 8.16
N GLY A 350 -6.41 -12.52 8.10
CA GLY A 350 -5.75 -11.85 9.21
C GLY A 350 -4.42 -12.47 9.62
N THR A 351 -3.77 -13.25 8.75
CA THR A 351 -2.47 -13.87 9.03
C THR A 351 -1.44 -13.52 7.96
N LYS A 352 -0.15 -13.73 8.28
CA LYS A 352 0.95 -13.60 7.30
C LYS A 352 1.08 -14.86 6.42
N ASN A 353 0.37 -15.94 6.77
CA ASN A 353 0.43 -17.19 6.06
C ASN A 353 -0.55 -17.16 4.90
N ARG A 354 -0.02 -17.05 3.68
CA ARG A 354 -0.82 -16.97 2.45
C ARG A 354 -1.51 -18.28 2.04
N ASN A 355 -1.62 -19.26 2.94
CA ASN A 355 -2.20 -20.57 2.66
C ASN A 355 -3.59 -20.73 3.29
N ASP A 356 -4.00 -19.82 4.18
CA ASP A 356 -5.39 -19.67 4.64
C ASP A 356 -6.19 -18.64 3.84
N ASP A 357 -5.54 -17.86 2.98
CA ASP A 357 -6.16 -16.83 2.14
C ASP A 357 -7.27 -17.38 1.23
N GLN A 358 -8.29 -16.54 0.98
CA GLN A 358 -9.49 -16.89 0.23
C GLN A 358 -9.85 -15.79 -0.78
N SER A 359 -10.60 -16.12 -1.83
CA SER A 359 -11.32 -15.10 -2.60
C SER A 359 -12.31 -14.38 -1.68
N ALA A 360 -12.36 -13.04 -1.74
CA ALA A 360 -13.41 -12.31 -1.06
C ALA A 360 -14.79 -12.74 -1.62
N PRO A 361 -15.81 -12.98 -0.78
CA PRO A 361 -17.03 -13.69 -1.18
C PRO A 361 -17.93 -12.90 -2.14
N TRP A 362 -17.72 -11.59 -2.21
CA TRP A 362 -18.40 -10.65 -3.10
C TRP A 362 -17.57 -10.29 -4.33
N SER A 363 -16.28 -10.67 -4.43
CA SER A 363 -15.43 -10.31 -5.58
C SER A 363 -16.01 -10.90 -6.86
N ALA A 364 -16.28 -10.08 -7.86
CA ALA A 364 -16.79 -10.55 -9.16
C ALA A 364 -15.71 -11.36 -9.89
N TRP A 365 -16.12 -12.49 -10.48
CA TRP A 365 -15.23 -13.38 -11.21
C TRP A 365 -15.98 -14.25 -12.21
N GLY A 366 -15.30 -14.66 -13.27
CA GLY A 366 -15.84 -15.56 -14.29
C GLY A 366 -15.46 -15.12 -15.70
N ARG A 367 -16.31 -15.49 -16.67
CA ARG A 367 -16.14 -15.03 -18.04
C ARG A 367 -16.75 -13.65 -18.25
N THR A 368 -16.11 -12.84 -19.09
CA THR A 368 -16.68 -11.62 -19.67
C THR A 368 -17.71 -11.99 -20.75
N PRO A 369 -18.53 -11.05 -21.25
CA PRO A 369 -19.47 -11.31 -22.34
C PRO A 369 -18.80 -11.90 -23.60
N ASP A 370 -17.55 -11.51 -23.84
CA ASP A 370 -16.70 -11.96 -24.95
C ASP A 370 -15.91 -13.26 -24.63
N GLY A 371 -16.12 -13.85 -23.46
CA GLY A 371 -15.58 -15.14 -23.07
C GLY A 371 -14.17 -15.11 -22.46
N PHE A 372 -13.54 -13.95 -22.28
CA PHE A 372 -12.26 -13.83 -21.56
C PHE A 372 -12.45 -14.18 -20.09
N MET A 373 -11.40 -14.72 -19.45
CA MET A 373 -11.45 -15.11 -18.05
C MET A 373 -10.90 -13.96 -17.18
N LYS A 374 -11.70 -13.48 -16.22
CA LYS A 374 -11.40 -12.33 -15.36
C LYS A 374 -11.82 -12.60 -13.89
N PRO A 375 -11.15 -12.02 -12.87
CA PRO A 375 -10.05 -11.05 -12.95
C PRO A 375 -8.75 -11.64 -13.51
N ASP A 376 -7.77 -10.81 -13.83
CA ASP A 376 -6.44 -11.28 -14.24
C ASP A 376 -5.63 -11.77 -13.04
N ILE A 377 -5.71 -11.02 -11.93
CA ILE A 377 -4.97 -11.20 -10.68
C ILE A 377 -5.85 -10.72 -9.50
N ALA A 378 -5.53 -11.10 -8.27
CA ALA A 378 -6.16 -10.57 -7.07
C ALA A 378 -5.17 -9.89 -6.11
N ALA A 379 -5.69 -9.03 -5.24
CA ALA A 379 -4.94 -8.36 -4.18
C ALA A 379 -5.79 -8.17 -2.92
N PRO A 380 -5.18 -7.87 -1.75
CA PRO A 380 -5.92 -7.60 -0.52
C PRO A 380 -6.95 -6.50 -0.72
N GLY A 381 -8.23 -6.81 -0.44
CA GLY A 381 -9.34 -5.89 -0.63
C GLY A 381 -10.42 -5.97 0.46
N ARG A 382 -10.23 -6.81 1.49
CA ARG A 382 -11.17 -6.99 2.60
C ARG A 382 -10.64 -6.33 3.87
N TYR A 383 -11.51 -5.61 4.59
CA TYR A 383 -11.19 -4.91 5.85
C TYR A 383 -9.95 -4.01 5.78
N MET A 384 -9.80 -3.31 4.66
CA MET A 384 -8.75 -2.32 4.44
C MET A 384 -9.08 -1.06 5.23
N VAL A 385 -8.07 -0.35 5.75
CA VAL A 385 -8.24 0.95 6.40
C VAL A 385 -7.59 2.03 5.56
N GLY A 386 -8.37 3.03 5.16
CA GLY A 386 -7.93 4.10 4.25
C GLY A 386 -8.29 5.49 4.76
N PRO A 387 -7.57 6.52 4.29
CA PRO A 387 -7.88 7.91 4.61
C PRO A 387 -9.21 8.33 3.98
N VAL A 388 -10.02 9.09 4.71
CA VAL A 388 -11.32 9.59 4.25
C VAL A 388 -11.56 11.02 4.74
N PRO A 389 -12.22 11.90 3.96
CA PRO A 389 -12.61 13.23 4.44
C PRO A 389 -13.64 13.11 5.56
N ALA A 390 -13.41 13.76 6.71
CA ALA A 390 -14.27 13.62 7.89
C ALA A 390 -15.72 14.14 7.71
N SER A 391 -15.98 14.89 6.63
CA SER A 391 -17.29 15.40 6.23
C SER A 391 -17.92 14.64 5.06
N SER A 392 -17.32 13.54 4.62
CA SER A 392 -17.77 12.84 3.41
C SER A 392 -19.02 11.99 3.64
N THR A 393 -19.75 11.72 2.57
CA THR A 393 -20.95 10.87 2.59
C THR A 393 -20.66 9.48 3.17
N LEU A 394 -19.54 8.84 2.79
CA LEU A 394 -19.13 7.55 3.37
C LEU A 394 -18.99 7.57 4.90
N VAL A 395 -18.49 8.66 5.48
CA VAL A 395 -18.35 8.80 6.95
C VAL A 395 -19.72 9.00 7.61
N ALA A 396 -20.63 9.72 6.95
CA ALA A 396 -21.99 9.93 7.44
C ALA A 396 -22.85 8.65 7.37
N GLU A 397 -22.68 7.84 6.32
CA GLU A 397 -23.38 6.56 6.11
C GLU A 397 -22.83 5.44 6.99
N ARG A 398 -21.50 5.40 7.23
CA ARG A 398 -20.81 4.32 7.93
C ARG A 398 -20.02 4.79 9.16
N PRO A 399 -20.64 5.46 10.14
CA PRO A 399 -19.95 5.98 11.32
C PRO A 399 -19.36 4.89 12.22
N THR A 400 -19.89 3.66 12.14
CA THR A 400 -19.36 2.46 12.84
C THR A 400 -18.03 1.97 12.28
N SER A 401 -17.80 2.18 10.98
CA SER A 401 -16.57 1.77 10.29
C SER A 401 -15.42 2.78 10.43
N VAL A 402 -15.64 3.94 11.07
CA VAL A 402 -14.61 4.95 11.32
C VAL A 402 -13.63 4.46 12.39
N THR A 403 -12.40 4.13 12.00
CA THR A 403 -11.39 3.55 12.89
C THR A 403 -10.56 4.59 13.63
N ALA A 404 -10.38 5.77 13.04
CA ALA A 404 -9.66 6.90 13.62
C ALA A 404 -10.12 8.22 12.97
N PRO A 405 -9.82 9.40 13.55
CA PRO A 405 -10.16 10.68 12.94
C PRO A 405 -9.61 10.80 11.50
N GLY A 406 -10.51 10.81 10.52
CA GLY A 406 -10.17 10.86 9.10
C GLY A 406 -9.71 9.54 8.48
N TYR A 407 -9.98 8.39 9.11
CA TYR A 407 -9.76 7.05 8.54
C TYR A 407 -10.97 6.16 8.76
N ILE A 408 -11.28 5.32 7.77
CA ILE A 408 -12.42 4.39 7.77
C ILE A 408 -11.95 3.02 7.29
N GLN A 409 -12.60 1.97 7.79
CA GLN A 409 -12.42 0.60 7.32
C GLN A 409 -13.47 0.29 6.25
N LEU A 410 -13.06 -0.19 5.08
CA LEU A 410 -13.96 -0.64 4.02
C LEU A 410 -13.43 -1.91 3.33
N SER A 411 -14.31 -2.57 2.59
CA SER A 411 -14.04 -3.77 1.81
C SER A 411 -14.49 -3.53 0.36
N GLY A 412 -13.79 -4.05 -0.65
CA GLY A 412 -14.12 -3.88 -2.06
C GLY A 412 -12.96 -4.17 -3.02
N THR A 413 -13.27 -4.62 -4.24
CA THR A 413 -12.30 -4.75 -5.34
C THR A 413 -11.70 -3.37 -5.69
N SER A 414 -12.45 -2.31 -5.46
CA SER A 414 -12.03 -0.91 -5.46
C SER A 414 -10.87 -0.58 -4.52
N PHE A 415 -10.58 -1.40 -3.51
CA PHE A 415 -9.42 -1.27 -2.63
C PHE A 415 -8.31 -2.29 -2.94
N ALA A 416 -8.61 -3.37 -3.67
CA ALA A 416 -7.61 -4.28 -4.23
C ALA A 416 -6.91 -3.67 -5.47
N ALA A 417 -7.67 -3.04 -6.37
CA ALA A 417 -7.16 -2.33 -7.54
C ALA A 417 -6.02 -1.32 -7.22
N PRO A 418 -6.14 -0.41 -6.22
CA PRO A 418 -5.07 0.50 -5.88
C PRO A 418 -3.80 -0.16 -5.34
N VAL A 419 -3.87 -1.36 -4.74
CA VAL A 419 -2.66 -2.14 -4.38
C VAL A 419 -1.87 -2.48 -5.65
N ILE A 420 -2.56 -2.96 -6.68
CA ILE A 420 -1.97 -3.26 -8.00
C ILE A 420 -1.51 -2.00 -8.73
N SER A 421 -2.25 -0.89 -8.63
CA SER A 421 -1.83 0.42 -9.19
C SER A 421 -0.52 0.92 -8.57
N GLY A 422 -0.36 0.76 -7.26
CA GLY A 422 0.91 1.01 -6.59
C GLY A 422 1.99 0.04 -7.06
N ALA A 423 1.74 -1.27 -7.06
CA ALA A 423 2.68 -2.28 -7.55
C ALA A 423 3.21 -1.96 -8.97
N ALA A 424 2.31 -1.56 -9.89
CA ALA A 424 2.66 -1.10 -11.23
C ALA A 424 3.59 0.14 -11.19
N ALA A 425 3.31 1.11 -10.32
CA ALA A 425 4.19 2.28 -10.12
C ALA A 425 5.58 1.89 -9.56
N GLN A 426 5.68 0.89 -8.68
CA GLN A 426 6.97 0.36 -8.22
C GLN A 426 7.77 -0.29 -9.37
N ILE A 427 7.11 -1.10 -10.21
CA ILE A 427 7.74 -1.72 -11.41
C ILE A 427 8.25 -0.62 -12.37
N LEU A 428 7.41 0.38 -12.65
CA LEU A 428 7.73 1.51 -13.53
C LEU A 428 8.85 2.40 -13.00
N ALA A 429 8.97 2.57 -11.67
CA ALA A 429 10.06 3.35 -11.09
C ALA A 429 11.43 2.70 -11.31
N ARG A 430 11.48 1.35 -11.37
CA ARG A 430 12.70 0.60 -11.72
C ARG A 430 12.92 0.49 -13.22
N ASN A 431 11.84 0.34 -13.97
CA ASN A 431 11.86 0.10 -15.41
C ASN A 431 10.93 1.09 -16.16
N PRO A 432 11.32 2.38 -16.31
CA PRO A 432 10.43 3.43 -16.84
C PRO A 432 9.97 3.25 -18.29
N ASN A 433 10.55 2.27 -18.99
CA ASN A 433 10.30 1.93 -20.39
C ASN A 433 9.46 0.66 -20.57
N TYR A 434 9.05 -0.03 -19.50
CA TYR A 434 8.16 -1.19 -19.63
C TYR A 434 6.78 -0.77 -20.14
N THR A 435 6.22 -1.58 -21.04
CA THR A 435 4.85 -1.37 -21.54
C THR A 435 3.82 -1.85 -20.52
N PRO A 436 2.56 -1.39 -20.61
CA PRO A 436 1.46 -1.92 -19.81
C PRO A 436 1.32 -3.45 -19.90
N ASP A 437 1.47 -4.02 -21.11
CA ASP A 437 1.48 -5.48 -21.32
C ASP A 437 2.57 -6.20 -20.51
N GLN A 438 3.78 -5.62 -20.47
CA GLN A 438 4.91 -6.17 -19.71
C GLN A 438 4.66 -6.07 -18.20
N ILE A 439 4.04 -4.99 -17.73
CA ILE A 439 3.69 -4.80 -16.31
C ILE A 439 2.61 -5.80 -15.90
N LYS A 440 1.55 -5.97 -16.71
CA LYS A 440 0.52 -7.00 -16.55
C LYS A 440 1.15 -8.40 -16.51
N GLY A 441 2.04 -8.70 -17.46
CA GLY A 441 2.76 -9.96 -17.53
C GLY A 441 3.62 -10.27 -16.30
N LEU A 442 4.39 -9.28 -15.80
CA LEU A 442 5.21 -9.45 -14.60
C LEU A 442 4.37 -9.70 -13.35
N LEU A 443 3.27 -8.97 -13.18
CA LEU A 443 2.35 -9.16 -12.06
C LEU A 443 1.74 -10.57 -12.11
N MET A 444 1.21 -10.99 -13.27
CA MET A 444 0.61 -12.31 -13.45
C MET A 444 1.61 -13.47 -13.29
N ASP A 445 2.81 -13.39 -13.88
CA ASP A 445 3.87 -14.42 -13.75
C ASP A 445 4.46 -14.49 -12.33
N SER A 446 4.42 -13.36 -11.60
CA SER A 446 4.81 -13.32 -10.20
C SER A 446 3.78 -13.93 -9.25
N ALA A 447 2.50 -13.91 -9.60
CA ALA A 447 1.40 -14.21 -8.67
C ALA A 447 1.53 -15.59 -8.00
N LYS A 448 1.05 -15.67 -6.76
CA LYS A 448 0.96 -16.91 -6.00
C LYS A 448 -0.45 -17.48 -6.14
N PRO A 449 -0.64 -18.79 -6.42
CA PRO A 449 -1.96 -19.42 -6.36
C PRO A 449 -2.56 -19.38 -4.93
N VAL A 450 -3.88 -19.22 -4.86
CA VAL A 450 -4.66 -19.26 -3.60
C VAL A 450 -5.37 -20.60 -3.53
N ASP A 451 -4.85 -21.54 -2.72
CA ASP A 451 -5.38 -22.92 -2.64
C ASP A 451 -6.82 -23.00 -2.13
N GLY A 452 -7.27 -22.02 -1.34
CA GLY A 452 -8.66 -21.93 -0.85
C GLY A 452 -9.65 -21.36 -1.86
N ALA A 453 -9.17 -20.66 -2.90
CA ALA A 453 -10.03 -19.93 -3.82
C ALA A 453 -10.67 -20.86 -4.87
N ALA A 454 -11.91 -20.57 -5.28
CA ALA A 454 -12.54 -21.24 -6.40
C ALA A 454 -11.72 -21.01 -7.69
N VAL A 455 -11.60 -22.04 -8.55
CA VAL A 455 -10.73 -21.98 -9.74
C VAL A 455 -11.10 -20.78 -10.64
N GLY A 456 -10.15 -19.85 -10.78
CA GLY A 456 -10.31 -18.62 -11.57
C GLY A 456 -10.92 -17.43 -10.82
N SER A 457 -11.38 -17.59 -9.57
CA SER A 457 -11.94 -16.47 -8.78
C SER A 457 -10.92 -15.37 -8.45
N VAL A 458 -9.65 -15.77 -8.31
CA VAL A 458 -8.50 -14.87 -8.09
C VAL A 458 -7.65 -14.66 -9.37
N GLY A 459 -8.19 -14.97 -10.55
CA GLY A 459 -7.43 -14.95 -11.80
C GLY A 459 -6.30 -15.99 -11.80
N VAL A 460 -5.06 -15.55 -12.08
CA VAL A 460 -3.86 -16.42 -11.96
C VAL A 460 -3.36 -16.57 -10.51
N GLY A 461 -3.88 -15.77 -9.58
CA GLY A 461 -3.43 -15.78 -8.19
C GLY A 461 -3.41 -14.39 -7.54
N GLU A 462 -2.92 -14.37 -6.31
CA GLU A 462 -2.70 -13.19 -5.49
C GLU A 462 -1.34 -12.52 -5.76
N ILE A 463 -1.24 -11.21 -5.57
CA ILE A 463 -0.01 -10.43 -5.82
C ILE A 463 1.19 -10.86 -4.95
N GLN A 464 2.34 -11.12 -5.58
CA GLN A 464 3.62 -11.31 -4.90
C GLN A 464 4.63 -10.24 -5.36
N MET A 465 4.48 -9.00 -4.85
CA MET A 465 5.22 -7.84 -5.37
C MET A 465 6.74 -8.01 -5.28
N SER A 466 7.26 -8.61 -4.21
CA SER A 466 8.71 -8.87 -4.07
C SER A 466 9.30 -9.66 -5.24
N LYS A 467 8.57 -10.66 -5.74
CA LYS A 467 8.94 -11.45 -6.92
C LYS A 467 8.74 -10.62 -8.20
N ALA A 468 7.60 -9.95 -8.37
CA ALA A 468 7.33 -9.07 -9.50
C ALA A 468 8.42 -8.00 -9.71
N ALA A 469 8.96 -7.47 -8.61
CA ALA A 469 9.92 -6.38 -8.60
C ALA A 469 11.33 -6.77 -9.08
N VAL A 470 11.64 -8.08 -9.19
CA VAL A 470 12.96 -8.61 -9.57
C VAL A 470 12.93 -9.47 -10.84
N LEU A 471 11.75 -9.84 -11.35
CA LEU A 471 11.59 -10.55 -12.61
C LEU A 471 12.14 -9.71 -13.79
N LYS A 472 13.00 -10.32 -14.61
CA LYS A 472 13.67 -9.68 -15.76
C LYS A 472 13.02 -10.00 -17.10
N SER A 473 12.24 -11.08 -17.16
CA SER A 473 11.51 -11.49 -18.35
C SER A 473 10.05 -11.11 -18.15
N ALA A 474 9.60 -10.07 -18.84
CA ALA A 474 8.21 -9.65 -18.81
C ALA A 474 7.45 -10.32 -19.97
N PRO A 475 6.56 -11.30 -19.73
CA PRO A 475 5.70 -11.83 -20.77
C PRO A 475 4.71 -10.76 -21.24
N ASN A 476 4.08 -10.98 -22.40
CA ASN A 476 2.97 -10.16 -22.88
C ASN A 476 1.71 -11.04 -22.94
N PRO A 477 0.81 -10.98 -21.93
CA PRO A 477 -0.45 -11.73 -21.93
C PRO A 477 -1.37 -11.36 -23.10
N ASN A 478 -1.28 -10.12 -23.56
CA ASN A 478 -2.09 -9.57 -24.64
C ASN A 478 -1.51 -9.85 -26.03
N LEU A 479 -0.40 -10.60 -26.17
CA LEU A 479 0.26 -10.89 -27.45
C LEU A 479 -0.69 -11.52 -28.49
N GLY A 480 -1.63 -12.33 -28.01
CA GLY A 480 -2.67 -12.93 -28.85
C GLY A 480 -3.59 -11.89 -29.50
N LEU A 481 -3.87 -10.78 -28.82
CA LEU A 481 -4.70 -9.66 -29.25
C LEU A 481 -3.89 -8.58 -29.99
N SER A 482 -2.60 -8.42 -29.67
CA SER A 482 -1.72 -7.41 -30.28
C SER A 482 -1.67 -7.47 -31.82
N ARG A 483 -1.96 -8.63 -32.43
CA ARG A 483 -2.02 -8.80 -33.90
C ARG A 483 -3.17 -8.02 -34.56
N PHE A 484 -4.19 -7.62 -33.79
CA PHE A 484 -5.36 -6.87 -34.24
C PHE A 484 -5.25 -5.37 -33.94
N LEU A 485 -4.06 -4.87 -33.52
CA LEU A 485 -3.84 -3.45 -33.23
C LEU A 485 -3.48 -2.66 -34.49
N VAL A 486 -4.48 -1.93 -35.01
CA VAL A 486 -4.33 -1.04 -36.17
C VAL A 486 -3.99 0.38 -35.73
N ASN A 487 -3.66 1.26 -36.68
CA ASN A 487 -3.52 2.69 -36.39
C ASN A 487 -4.91 3.32 -36.38
N ASP A 488 -5.20 4.13 -35.37
CA ASP A 488 -6.44 4.88 -35.28
C ASP A 488 -6.43 6.05 -36.30
N PRO A 489 -7.39 6.12 -37.24
CA PRO A 489 -7.44 7.17 -38.26
C PRO A 489 -7.86 8.54 -37.70
N VAL A 490 -8.44 8.61 -36.49
CA VAL A 490 -8.89 9.83 -35.82
C VAL A 490 -7.80 10.38 -34.90
N THR A 491 -7.24 9.55 -34.02
CA THR A 491 -6.24 10.00 -33.03
C THR A 491 -4.79 9.89 -33.52
N GLY A 492 -4.54 9.08 -34.56
CA GLY A 492 -3.18 8.69 -34.97
C GLY A 492 -2.48 7.72 -34.01
N GLY A 493 -3.17 7.31 -32.93
CA GLY A 493 -2.70 6.32 -31.97
C GLY A 493 -2.85 4.88 -32.47
N LYS A 494 -2.97 3.95 -31.52
CA LYS A 494 -3.36 2.56 -31.78
C LYS A 494 -4.79 2.34 -31.32
N MET A 495 -5.51 1.48 -32.02
CA MET A 495 -6.84 1.01 -31.62
C MET A 495 -6.96 -0.49 -31.92
N PHE A 496 -7.89 -1.16 -31.24
CA PHE A 496 -8.23 -2.54 -31.53
C PHE A 496 -9.17 -2.65 -32.74
N ASP A 497 -8.79 -3.47 -33.72
CA ASP A 497 -9.65 -3.83 -34.85
C ASP A 497 -10.58 -4.99 -34.44
N ALA A 498 -11.67 -4.61 -33.78
CA ALA A 498 -12.74 -5.52 -33.39
C ALA A 498 -13.33 -6.32 -34.56
N VAL A 499 -13.35 -5.79 -35.78
CA VAL A 499 -13.91 -6.47 -36.96
C VAL A 499 -12.98 -7.60 -37.36
N SER A 500 -11.70 -7.30 -37.59
CA SER A 500 -10.68 -8.31 -37.94
C SER A 500 -10.53 -9.38 -36.84
N TRP A 501 -10.63 -9.01 -35.56
CA TRP A 501 -10.64 -9.97 -34.45
C TRP A 501 -11.85 -10.89 -34.47
N THR A 502 -13.05 -10.32 -34.65
CA THR A 502 -14.31 -11.08 -34.71
C THR A 502 -14.32 -12.04 -35.89
N ASP A 503 -13.84 -11.61 -37.05
CA ASP A 503 -13.76 -12.45 -38.25
C ASP A 503 -12.71 -13.56 -38.10
N ALA A 504 -11.56 -13.27 -37.45
CA ALA A 504 -10.56 -14.29 -37.13
C ALA A 504 -11.08 -15.35 -36.15
N ILE A 505 -11.90 -14.97 -35.17
CA ILE A 505 -12.57 -15.93 -34.26
C ILE A 505 -13.56 -16.79 -35.04
N LYS A 506 -14.46 -16.17 -35.83
CA LYS A 506 -15.44 -16.90 -36.66
C LYS A 506 -14.77 -17.88 -37.62
N ALA A 507 -13.65 -17.48 -38.25
CA ALA A 507 -12.89 -18.32 -39.17
C ALA A 507 -12.08 -19.43 -38.48
N SER A 508 -11.70 -19.25 -37.21
CA SER A 508 -10.99 -20.28 -36.42
C SER A 508 -11.91 -21.42 -35.97
N VAL A 509 -13.23 -21.19 -35.96
CA VAL A 509 -14.24 -22.24 -35.74
C VAL A 509 -14.48 -23.00 -37.04
N SER A 510 -13.54 -23.89 -37.37
CA SER A 510 -13.68 -24.81 -38.52
C SER A 510 -14.76 -25.86 -38.25
N TRP A 511 -15.76 -25.92 -39.13
CA TRP A 511 -17.06 -26.57 -38.89
C TRP A 511 -17.09 -28.12 -39.01
N ASP A 512 -15.95 -28.80 -39.22
CA ASP A 512 -15.91 -30.19 -39.71
C ASP A 512 -15.10 -31.22 -38.88
N ALA A 513 -14.64 -30.92 -37.64
CA ALA A 513 -13.69 -31.80 -36.95
C ALA A 513 -13.79 -31.93 -35.41
N VAL A 514 -14.88 -32.54 -34.89
CA VAL A 514 -14.85 -33.20 -33.55
C VAL A 514 -15.63 -34.52 -33.57
N SER A 515 -14.92 -35.63 -33.32
CA SER A 515 -15.51 -36.93 -32.96
C SER A 515 -15.53 -37.07 -31.44
N TRP A 516 -16.63 -37.54 -30.86
CA TRP A 516 -16.96 -37.29 -29.45
C TRP A 516 -16.56 -38.38 -28.44
N ASP A 517 -15.92 -39.47 -28.88
CA ASP A 517 -15.83 -40.70 -28.08
C ASP A 517 -14.44 -41.08 -27.52
N ALA A 518 -13.42 -40.20 -27.55
CA ALA A 518 -12.04 -40.60 -27.22
C ALA A 518 -11.09 -39.53 -26.63
N VAL A 519 -11.33 -39.00 -25.41
CA VAL A 519 -10.28 -38.33 -24.61
C VAL A 519 -10.40 -38.67 -23.11
N SER A 520 -9.26 -38.99 -22.49
CA SER A 520 -9.10 -39.23 -21.04
C SER A 520 -8.63 -37.96 -20.32
N TRP A 521 -9.30 -37.61 -19.22
CA TRP A 521 -9.19 -36.29 -18.56
C TRP A 521 -8.14 -36.20 -17.43
N ALA A 522 -6.90 -36.64 -17.69
CA ALA A 522 -5.85 -36.65 -16.65
C ALA A 522 -4.54 -35.91 -17.01
N ASP A 523 -4.19 -35.77 -18.30
CA ASP A 523 -2.94 -35.13 -18.74
C ASP A 523 -3.14 -34.45 -20.12
N ALA A 524 -3.68 -33.22 -20.17
CA ALA A 524 -3.69 -32.43 -21.42
C ALA A 524 -3.80 -30.91 -21.23
N SER A 525 -2.91 -30.21 -21.95
CA SER A 525 -2.95 -28.80 -22.32
C SER A 525 -4.33 -28.24 -22.68
N TRP A 526 -4.61 -27.00 -22.28
CA TRP A 526 -5.84 -26.24 -22.57
C TRP A 526 -6.23 -26.15 -24.06
N SER A 527 -7.35 -26.78 -24.46
CA SER A 527 -8.18 -26.36 -25.61
C SER A 527 -9.59 -26.99 -25.62
N ALA A 528 -10.63 -26.17 -25.86
CA ALA A 528 -12.09 -26.48 -25.93
C ALA A 528 -12.72 -26.97 -24.59
N VAL A 529 -14.02 -26.89 -24.25
CA VAL A 529 -15.36 -26.84 -24.91
C VAL A 529 -16.34 -26.09 -23.94
N SER A 530 -17.57 -25.62 -24.22
CA SER A 530 -18.24 -24.88 -25.34
C SER A 530 -19.74 -24.69 -24.97
N TRP A 531 -20.40 -23.55 -25.26
CA TRP A 531 -21.87 -23.39 -25.04
C TRP A 531 -22.60 -22.56 -26.13
N ALA A 532 -23.70 -23.12 -26.65
CA ALA A 532 -24.79 -22.39 -27.30
C ALA A 532 -25.92 -22.15 -26.25
N GLN A 533 -26.85 -21.21 -26.36
CA GLN A 533 -27.53 -20.66 -27.54
C GLN A 533 -27.95 -19.18 -27.32
N VAL A 534 -28.03 -18.36 -28.38
CA VAL A 534 -29.15 -17.45 -28.75
C VAL A 534 -28.82 -16.84 -30.12
N SER A 535 -29.85 -16.62 -30.96
CA SER A 535 -29.72 -16.07 -32.32
C SER A 535 -29.82 -14.53 -32.36
N TRP A 536 -29.10 -13.90 -33.29
CA TRP A 536 -29.24 -12.49 -33.64
C TRP A 536 -29.33 -12.30 -35.17
N ASP A 537 -30.47 -12.64 -35.74
CA ASP A 537 -30.84 -12.13 -37.06
C ASP A 537 -31.40 -10.71 -36.94
N ALA A 538 -30.89 -9.82 -37.80
CA ALA A 538 -31.32 -8.44 -38.08
C ALA A 538 -31.08 -7.33 -37.03
N VAL A 539 -30.04 -6.50 -37.26
CA VAL A 539 -30.16 -5.03 -37.38
C VAL A 539 -29.27 -4.54 -38.53
N SER A 540 -29.73 -3.51 -39.27
CA SER A 540 -29.07 -2.94 -40.45
C SER A 540 -27.95 -1.93 -40.10
N TRP A 541 -26.88 -1.92 -40.89
CA TRP A 541 -25.70 -1.06 -40.72
C TRP A 541 -25.82 0.31 -41.40
N ASP A 542 -26.86 1.09 -41.11
CA ASP A 542 -26.99 2.46 -41.64
C ASP A 542 -27.52 3.45 -40.58
N ALA A 543 -26.84 4.61 -40.50
CA ALA A 543 -27.11 5.76 -39.64
C ALA A 543 -26.82 5.63 -38.13
N VAL A 544 -25.56 5.81 -37.74
CA VAL A 544 -25.22 6.34 -36.40
C VAL A 544 -25.30 7.88 -36.46
N SER A 545 -26.49 8.39 -36.15
CA SER A 545 -26.64 9.77 -35.66
C SER A 545 -26.24 9.80 -34.19
N TRP A 546 -25.44 10.79 -33.77
CA TRP A 546 -25.04 10.96 -32.36
C TRP A 546 -26.16 11.47 -31.44
N ASP A 547 -27.36 11.69 -31.99
CA ASP A 547 -28.54 12.20 -31.29
C ASP A 547 -29.63 11.12 -31.12
N ALA A 548 -29.40 10.08 -30.29
CA ALA A 548 -30.44 9.34 -29.53
C ALA A 548 -29.90 8.09 -28.80
N VAL A 549 -29.26 8.25 -27.63
CA VAL A 549 -29.23 7.19 -26.61
C VAL A 549 -29.58 7.82 -25.26
N SER A 550 -30.87 7.84 -24.92
CA SER A 550 -31.37 8.24 -23.61
C SER A 550 -31.79 7.02 -22.79
N TRP A 551 -30.80 6.24 -22.37
CA TRP A 551 -30.87 5.49 -21.13
C TRP A 551 -29.89 6.14 -20.16
N THR A 552 -30.15 6.12 -18.86
CA THR A 552 -29.26 6.73 -17.86
C THR A 552 -28.02 5.87 -17.66
N ASP A 553 -27.13 5.91 -18.65
CA ASP A 553 -25.81 5.30 -18.61
C ASP A 553 -25.02 5.93 -17.47
N SER A 554 -24.76 5.10 -16.48
CA SER A 554 -24.23 5.46 -15.17
C SER A 554 -23.16 4.46 -14.78
N ALA A 555 -22.08 4.99 -14.23
CA ALA A 555 -21.05 4.23 -13.56
C ALA A 555 -21.12 4.54 -12.06
N TYR A 556 -20.63 3.62 -11.24
CA TYR A 556 -20.72 3.68 -9.79
C TYR A 556 -19.36 3.30 -9.23
N GLU A 557 -18.88 3.92 -8.15
CA GLU A 557 -17.91 3.18 -7.34
C GLU A 557 -18.62 1.99 -6.70
N ASP A 558 -17.90 0.89 -6.57
CA ASP A 558 -18.42 -0.31 -5.94
C ASP A 558 -17.53 -0.62 -4.73
N ALA A 559 -18.10 -0.47 -3.53
CA ALA A 559 -17.57 -1.02 -2.29
C ALA A 559 -18.46 -2.19 -1.84
N ALA A 560 -17.91 -3.19 -1.16
CA ALA A 560 -18.64 -4.36 -0.70
C ALA A 560 -19.52 -4.02 0.51
N GLU A 561 -20.65 -3.37 0.24
CA GLU A 561 -21.50 -2.74 1.23
C GLU A 561 -22.06 -3.76 2.23
N GLY A 562 -21.69 -3.62 3.51
CA GLY A 562 -22.12 -4.48 4.61
C GLY A 562 -21.08 -5.51 5.09
N ASP A 563 -19.94 -5.64 4.42
CA ASP A 563 -18.82 -6.47 4.92
C ASP A 563 -17.97 -5.69 5.93
N GLU A 564 -18.51 -5.51 7.14
CA GLU A 564 -17.87 -4.82 8.27
C GLU A 564 -17.23 -5.82 9.26
N ASN A 565 -16.02 -5.51 9.71
CA ASN A 565 -15.39 -6.12 10.88
C ASN A 565 -15.33 -5.09 12.03
N ASN A 566 -15.81 -5.44 13.22
CA ASN A 566 -15.78 -4.59 14.42
C ASN A 566 -14.35 -4.36 15.00
N GLY A 567 -13.31 -4.94 14.39
CA GLY A 567 -11.93 -4.97 14.90
C GLY A 567 -10.96 -3.91 14.36
N GLY A 568 -11.31 -3.11 13.35
CA GLY A 568 -10.42 -2.07 12.81
C GLY A 568 -9.37 -2.57 11.80
N GLY A 569 -9.74 -3.55 10.99
CA GLY A 569 -8.95 -4.13 9.91
C GLY A 569 -8.13 -5.33 10.34
N TYR A 570 -7.39 -5.90 9.39
CA TYR A 570 -6.33 -6.86 9.71
C TYR A 570 -5.09 -6.10 10.18
N ALA A 571 -5.03 -5.85 11.48
CA ALA A 571 -3.89 -5.22 12.13
C ALA A 571 -2.67 -6.17 12.18
N LEU A 572 -1.49 -5.63 11.89
CA LEU A 572 -0.21 -6.32 12.04
C LEU A 572 0.08 -6.57 13.53
N THR A 573 0.31 -7.82 13.93
CA THR A 573 0.77 -8.13 15.30
C THR A 573 2.30 -8.17 15.42
N PRO A 574 2.88 -8.02 16.63
CA PRO A 574 4.31 -8.21 16.86
C PRO A 574 4.87 -9.55 16.39
N GLU A 575 4.09 -10.62 16.57
CA GLU A 575 4.46 -12.00 16.18
C GLU A 575 4.53 -12.12 14.64
N GLN A 576 3.49 -11.66 13.95
CA GLN A 576 3.45 -11.63 12.48
C GLN A 576 4.58 -10.77 11.90
N ALA A 577 4.87 -9.64 12.54
CA ALA A 577 5.96 -8.76 12.11
C ALA A 577 7.34 -9.40 12.31
N ALA A 578 7.52 -10.25 13.33
CA ALA A 578 8.74 -11.07 13.47
C ALA A 578 8.84 -12.12 12.33
N GLU A 579 7.73 -12.77 11.97
CA GLU A 579 7.66 -13.70 10.82
C GLU A 579 7.90 -13.00 9.47
N ILE A 580 7.52 -11.73 9.33
CA ILE A 580 7.83 -10.90 8.16
C ILE A 580 9.33 -10.59 8.11
N MET A 581 9.93 -10.14 9.21
CA MET A 581 11.37 -9.80 9.24
C MET A 581 12.29 -11.02 9.10
N ALA A 582 11.80 -12.23 9.39
CA ALA A 582 12.53 -13.49 9.20
C ALA A 582 12.50 -13.99 7.75
N ASP A 583 11.66 -13.42 6.89
CA ASP A 583 11.43 -13.87 5.51
C ASP A 583 12.20 -13.00 4.50
N PRO A 584 13.23 -13.55 3.82
CA PRO A 584 14.07 -12.78 2.92
C PRO A 584 13.37 -12.30 1.64
N GLU A 585 12.15 -12.80 1.33
CA GLU A 585 11.36 -12.31 0.20
C GLU A 585 10.45 -11.15 0.59
N THR A 586 9.86 -11.14 1.80
CA THR A 586 8.86 -10.13 2.21
C THR A 586 9.34 -9.10 3.23
N ALA A 587 10.50 -9.30 3.86
CA ALA A 587 11.02 -8.39 4.89
C ALA A 587 11.21 -6.94 4.35
N PRO A 588 10.52 -5.94 4.93
CA PRO A 588 10.80 -4.54 4.67
C PRO A 588 12.09 -4.12 5.37
N ALA A 589 12.55 -2.87 5.15
CA ALA A 589 13.64 -2.34 5.96
C ALA A 589 13.21 -2.26 7.44
N PRO A 590 14.12 -2.47 8.42
CA PRO A 590 13.77 -2.37 9.84
C PRO A 590 13.22 -1.00 10.29
N GLY A 591 13.38 0.03 9.46
CA GLY A 591 12.80 1.36 9.69
C GLY A 591 11.32 1.49 9.30
N ASP A 592 10.79 0.52 8.57
CA ASP A 592 9.49 0.60 7.89
C ASP A 592 8.37 -0.20 8.61
N LEU A 593 8.67 -0.81 9.75
CA LEU A 593 7.69 -1.36 10.67
C LEU A 593 7.23 -0.31 11.69
N PRO A 594 5.99 -0.37 12.22
CA PRO A 594 5.55 0.49 13.31
C PRO A 594 6.49 0.39 14.51
N ALA A 595 6.82 1.52 15.14
CA ALA A 595 7.86 1.61 16.17
C ALA A 595 7.55 0.78 17.44
N ASP A 596 6.28 0.67 17.81
CA ASP A 596 5.77 -0.16 18.90
C ASP A 596 5.94 -1.65 18.62
N ILE A 597 5.71 -2.06 17.37
CA ILE A 597 5.92 -3.42 16.86
C ILE A 597 7.43 -3.73 16.73
N SER A 598 8.22 -2.80 16.18
CA SER A 598 9.68 -2.91 16.02
C SER A 598 10.40 -3.08 17.36
N ALA A 599 9.93 -2.40 18.40
CA ALA A 599 10.43 -2.54 19.77
C ALA A 599 10.16 -3.93 20.38
N ALA A 600 9.10 -4.61 19.94
CA ALA A 600 8.79 -5.98 20.37
C ALA A 600 9.64 -7.04 19.62
N ILE A 601 9.82 -6.93 18.30
CA ILE A 601 10.58 -7.91 17.48
C ILE A 601 12.08 -7.88 17.78
N SER A 602 12.63 -6.68 18.00
CA SER A 602 14.05 -6.51 18.38
C SER A 602 14.41 -7.28 19.66
N SER A 603 13.41 -7.75 20.39
CA SER A 603 13.51 -8.53 21.61
C SER A 603 13.68 -10.05 21.42
N ASP A 604 13.75 -10.56 20.18
CA ASP A 604 13.81 -12.00 19.88
C ASP A 604 15.00 -12.46 19.02
N THR A 605 15.49 -11.64 18.09
CA THR A 605 16.39 -12.03 16.98
C THR A 605 17.87 -12.31 17.33
N SER A 606 18.23 -12.44 18.61
CA SER A 606 19.62 -12.65 19.05
C SER A 606 19.94 -14.10 19.44
N SER A 607 19.10 -15.06 19.03
CA SER A 607 19.14 -16.46 19.46
C SER A 607 19.93 -17.41 18.54
N THR A 608 20.23 -17.03 17.30
CA THR A 608 20.80 -17.94 16.28
C THR A 608 22.02 -17.36 15.54
N ASP A 609 23.20 -17.49 16.13
CA ASP A 609 24.44 -17.73 15.36
C ASP A 609 25.55 -18.23 16.29
N GLY A 610 26.25 -19.32 15.93
CA GLY A 610 27.32 -19.86 16.78
C GLY A 610 27.60 -21.37 16.76
N THR A 611 27.14 -22.15 15.76
CA THR A 611 27.59 -23.55 15.59
C THR A 611 28.81 -23.64 14.68
N GLY A 612 29.94 -23.10 15.14
CA GLY A 612 31.28 -23.42 14.63
C GLY A 612 31.98 -24.34 15.63
N THR A 613 31.95 -25.65 15.39
CA THR A 613 32.64 -26.64 16.25
C THR A 613 34.17 -26.59 16.05
N PRO A 614 34.95 -26.87 17.11
CA PRO A 614 36.41 -27.00 17.03
C PRO A 614 36.85 -28.30 16.33
#